data_AF-A0A9D4LTQ2-F1
#
_entry.id   AF-A0A9D4LTQ2-F1
#
_cell.length_a   1.000
_cell.length_b   1.000
_cell.length_c   1.000
_cell.angle_alpha   90.00
_cell.angle_beta   90.00
_cell.angle_gamma   90.00
#
_symmetry.space_group_name_H-M   'P 1'
#
loop_
_entity.id
_entity.type
_entity.pdbx_description
1 polymer ?
#
loop_
_entity_poly.entity_id
_entity_poly.type
_entity_poly.pdbx_seq_one_letter_code
_entity_poly.pdbx_strand_id
1 'polypeptide(L)'
;MMSQHLDIHLECRDIYVSHRLGKYTPNKDRPVIVKFVRRQTKIEVMNRAKLLKGTGVYINEVLTKTNAEVLSSLRLKEPGRIEKAC
;
A
#
# COMPACT_ATOMS: atom_id res chain seq x y z
N MET A 1 3.92 -13.03 -15.14
CA MET A 1 4.88 -12.12 -14.50
C MET A 1 4.12 -10.92 -13.95
N MET A 2 4.26 -10.58 -12.67
CA MET A 2 3.52 -9.46 -12.03
C MET A 2 4.09 -8.06 -12.32
N SER A 3 5.21 -7.98 -13.03
CA SER A 3 6.00 -6.76 -13.27
C SER A 3 5.35 -5.70 -14.17
N GLN A 4 4.16 -5.95 -14.74
CA GLN A 4 3.60 -5.10 -15.81
C GLN A 4 2.42 -4.19 -15.42
N HIS A 5 1.99 -4.16 -14.15
CA HIS A 5 0.74 -3.46 -13.80
C HIS A 5 0.93 -2.06 -13.22
N LEU A 6 2.08 -1.75 -12.62
CA LEU A 6 2.23 -0.51 -11.85
C LEU A 6 2.78 0.66 -12.67
N ASP A 7 3.33 0.45 -13.87
CA ASP A 7 3.88 1.49 -14.75
C ASP A 7 4.81 2.50 -14.02
N ILE A 8 5.75 1.96 -13.23
CA ILE A 8 6.76 2.75 -12.49
C ILE A 8 8.10 2.06 -12.65
N HIS A 9 9.14 2.86 -12.85
CA HIS A 9 10.50 2.39 -12.74
C HIS A 9 10.94 2.45 -11.27
N LEU A 10 11.13 1.29 -10.63
CA LEU A 10 11.64 1.17 -9.27
C LEU A 10 12.88 0.28 -9.27
N GLU A 11 13.91 0.73 -8.58
CA GLU A 11 15.13 -0.03 -8.36
C GLU A 11 15.28 -0.41 -6.88
N CYS A 12 16.14 -1.40 -6.59
CA CYS A 12 16.43 -1.78 -5.20
C CYS A 12 16.93 -0.61 -4.35
N ARG A 13 17.64 0.36 -4.96
CA ARG A 13 18.14 1.57 -4.29
C ARG A 13 17.04 2.54 -3.85
N ASP A 14 15.83 2.43 -4.39
CA ASP A 14 14.69 3.26 -4.00
C ASP A 14 14.01 2.74 -2.73
N ILE A 15 14.29 1.50 -2.35
CA ILE A 15 13.78 0.85 -1.14
C ILE A 15 14.82 0.99 -0.04
N TYR A 16 14.41 1.63 1.06
CA TYR A 16 15.25 1.74 2.25
C TYR A 16 15.19 0.44 3.06
N VAL A 17 13.98 -0.05 3.35
CA VAL A 17 13.74 -1.29 4.10
C VAL A 17 12.48 -1.96 3.58
N SER A 18 12.50 -3.29 3.48
CA SER A 18 11.30 -4.10 3.25
C SER A 18 11.32 -5.36 4.10
N HIS A 19 10.21 -5.72 4.73
CA HIS A 19 10.08 -6.99 5.44
C HIS A 19 8.64 -7.50 5.48
N ARG A 20 8.48 -8.82 5.65
CA ARG A 20 7.18 -9.48 5.79
C ARG A 20 6.64 -9.25 7.21
N LEU A 21 5.34 -8.98 7.33
CA LEU A 21 4.65 -8.83 8.60
C LEU A 21 3.97 -10.14 9.02
N GLY A 22 3.91 -10.38 10.33
CA GLY A 22 3.20 -11.50 10.93
C GLY A 22 3.92 -12.86 10.85
N LYS A 23 3.35 -13.85 11.54
CA LYS A 23 3.86 -15.23 11.59
C LYS A 23 3.66 -15.93 10.25
N TYR A 24 4.65 -16.73 9.84
CA TYR A 24 4.50 -17.59 8.68
C TYR A 24 3.38 -18.62 8.90
N THR A 25 2.47 -18.70 7.93
CA THR A 25 1.39 -19.68 7.89
C THR A 25 1.44 -20.35 6.52
N PRO A 26 1.43 -21.69 6.42
CA PRO A 26 1.39 -22.37 5.14
C PRO A 26 0.14 -21.95 4.35
N ASN A 27 0.28 -21.83 3.02
CA ASN A 27 -0.78 -21.44 2.08
C ASN A 27 -1.40 -20.05 2.32
N LYS A 28 -0.73 -19.15 3.05
CA LYS A 28 -1.13 -17.75 3.17
C LYS A 28 0.00 -16.79 2.87
N ASP A 29 -0.26 -15.85 1.98
CA ASP A 29 0.63 -14.73 1.72
C ASP A 29 0.67 -13.78 2.91
N ARG A 30 1.90 -13.36 3.25
CA ARG A 30 2.12 -12.36 4.30
C ARG A 30 2.25 -10.97 3.70
N PRO A 31 1.61 -9.94 4.26
CA PRO A 31 1.82 -8.57 3.77
C PRO A 31 3.29 -8.17 3.94
N VAL A 32 3.78 -7.34 3.01
CA VAL A 32 5.13 -6.75 3.05
C VAL A 32 4.96 -5.29 3.44
N ILE A 33 5.69 -4.84 4.44
CA ILE A 33 5.85 -3.40 4.70
C ILE A 33 7.11 -2.91 3.98
N VAL A 34 6.99 -1.78 3.30
CA VAL A 34 8.09 -1.17 2.53
C VAL A 34 8.24 0.28 2.98
N LYS A 35 9.46 0.67 3.31
CA LYS A 35 9.88 2.07 3.48
C LYS A 35 10.73 2.44 2.28
N PHE A 36 10.29 3.45 1.52
CA PHE A 36 11.06 4.03 0.44
C PHE A 36 12.11 5.02 0.98
N VAL A 37 13.21 5.18 0.24
CA VAL A 37 14.24 6.19 0.54
C VAL A 37 13.64 7.59 0.38
N ARG A 38 12.87 7.82 -0.69
CA ARG A 38 12.26 9.12 -1.00
C ARG A 38 10.75 9.07 -0.78
N ARG A 39 10.21 10.13 -0.16
CA ARG A 39 8.76 10.31 0.00
C ARG A 39 8.05 10.39 -1.35
N GLN A 40 8.68 11.01 -2.36
CA GLN A 40 8.09 11.14 -3.69
C GLN A 40 7.81 9.77 -4.34
N THR A 41 8.74 8.83 -4.21
CA THR A 41 8.58 7.45 -4.71
C THR A 41 7.38 6.77 -4.07
N LYS A 42 7.17 6.92 -2.75
CA LYS A 42 5.98 6.41 -2.07
C LYS A 42 4.70 7.01 -2.67
N ILE A 43 4.63 8.32 -2.84
CA ILE A 43 3.45 9.01 -3.38
C ILE A 43 3.15 8.50 -4.80
N GLU A 44 4.18 8.37 -5.62
CA GLU A 44 4.08 7.88 -6.99
C GLU A 44 3.55 6.44 -7.05
N VAL A 45 4.05 5.55 -6.19
CA VAL A 45 3.57 4.18 -6.02
C VAL A 45 2.10 4.14 -5.60
N MET A 46 1.72 4.96 -4.62
CA MET A 46 0.34 5.02 -4.13
C MET A 46 -0.63 5.52 -5.23
N ASN A 47 -0.25 6.53 -6.01
CA ASN A 47 -1.10 7.08 -7.08
C ASN A 47 -1.41 6.08 -8.19
N ARG A 48 -0.51 5.11 -8.42
CA ARG A 48 -0.68 4.05 -9.41
C ARG A 48 -1.20 2.73 -8.83
N ALA A 49 -1.41 2.64 -7.51
CA ALA A 49 -1.96 1.46 -6.85
C ALA A 49 -3.33 1.05 -7.43
N LYS A 50 -4.14 2.02 -7.88
CA LYS A 50 -5.42 1.78 -8.58
C LYS A 50 -5.31 0.87 -9.81
N LEU A 51 -4.14 0.83 -10.47
CA LEU A 51 -3.90 -0.04 -11.63
C LEU A 51 -3.81 -1.53 -11.25
N LEU A 52 -3.67 -1.84 -9.97
CA LEU A 52 -3.67 -3.21 -9.45
C LEU A 52 -5.09 -3.76 -9.24
N LYS A 53 -6.15 -2.97 -9.47
CA LYS A 53 -7.52 -3.43 -9.30
C LYS A 53 -7.79 -4.65 -10.19
N GLY A 54 -8.35 -5.71 -9.60
CA GLY A 54 -8.63 -6.98 -10.29
C GLY A 54 -7.45 -7.96 -10.32
N THR A 55 -6.25 -7.57 -9.87
CA THR A 55 -5.07 -8.47 -9.85
C THR A 55 -4.97 -9.32 -8.58
N GLY A 56 -5.79 -9.05 -7.56
CA GLY A 56 -5.68 -9.68 -6.23
C GLY A 56 -4.55 -9.12 -5.35
N VAL A 57 -3.76 -8.16 -5.87
CA VAL A 57 -2.72 -7.44 -5.11
C VAL A 57 -3.22 -6.04 -4.77
N TYR A 58 -2.94 -5.57 -3.57
CA TYR A 58 -3.28 -4.22 -3.11
C TYR A 58 -2.07 -3.56 -2.44
N ILE A 59 -2.00 -2.23 -2.57
CA ILE A 59 -1.01 -1.40 -1.88
C ILE A 59 -1.80 -0.37 -1.06
N ASN A 60 -1.59 -0.40 0.26
CA ASN A 60 -2.25 0.51 1.19
C ASN A 60 -1.21 1.27 2.00
N GLU A 61 -1.59 2.47 2.43
CA GLU A 61 -0.76 3.24 3.35
C GLU A 61 -0.78 2.61 4.75
N VAL A 62 0.42 2.48 5.35
CA VAL A 62 0.55 2.05 6.74
C VAL A 62 0.27 3.25 7.64
N LEU A 63 -0.73 3.09 8.52
CA LEU A 63 -1.13 4.11 9.48
C LEU A 63 -0.74 3.68 10.89
N THR A 64 -0.40 4.67 11.72
CA THR A 64 -0.33 4.46 13.18
C THR A 64 -1.73 4.18 13.71
N LYS A 65 -1.82 3.57 14.89
CA LYS A 65 -3.11 3.22 15.53
C LYS A 65 -4.07 4.41 15.56
N THR A 66 -3.61 5.56 16.06
CA THR A 66 -4.41 6.79 16.12
C THR A 66 -4.88 7.25 14.75
N ASN A 67 -4.02 7.21 13.72
CA ASN A 67 -4.40 7.63 12.37
C ASN A 67 -5.39 6.65 11.72
N ALA A 68 -5.26 5.35 12.01
CA ALA A 68 -6.19 4.34 11.54
C ALA A 68 -7.58 4.52 12.21
N GLU A 69 -7.62 4.83 13.50
CA GLU A 69 -8.85 5.15 14.24
C GLU A 69 -9.53 6.39 13.65
N VAL A 70 -8.76 7.46 13.41
CA VAL A 70 -9.27 8.67 12.75
C VAL A 70 -9.84 8.34 11.37
N LEU A 71 -9.11 7.61 10.52
CA LEU A 71 -9.59 7.20 9.19
C LEU A 71 -10.87 6.36 9.28
N SER A 72 -10.93 5.41 10.21
CA SER A 72 -12.12 4.59 10.44
C SER A 72 -13.32 5.44 10.86
N SER A 73 -13.12 6.40 11.76
CA SER A 73 -14.19 7.29 12.23
C SER A 73 -14.71 8.19 11.10
N LEU A 74 -13.84 8.66 10.21
CA LEU A 74 -14.22 9.47 9.05
C LEU A 74 -15.02 8.67 8.03
N ARG A 75 -14.65 7.41 7.78
CA ARG A 75 -15.39 6.52 6.85
C ARG A 75 -16.83 6.26 7.30
N LEU A 76 -17.05 6.19 8.62
CA LEU A 76 -18.40 6.05 9.18
C LEU A 76 -19.23 7.34 9.04
N LYS A 77 -18.59 8.51 9.17
CA LYS A 77 -19.27 9.82 9.11
C LYS A 77 -19.53 10.28 7.66
N GLU A 78 -18.63 10.01 6.73
CA GLU A 78 -18.67 10.50 5.35
C GLU A 78 -18.30 9.40 4.33
N PRO A 79 -19.16 8.38 4.14
CA PRO A 79 -18.81 7.21 3.33
C PRO A 79 -18.47 7.53 1.86
N GLY A 80 -19.14 8.52 1.25
CA GLY A 80 -18.94 8.88 -0.17
C GLY A 80 -17.75 9.80 -0.47
N ARG A 81 -17.10 10.38 0.55
CA ARG A 81 -16.00 11.34 0.35
C ARG A 81 -14.63 10.67 0.24
N ILE A 82 -14.48 9.48 0.85
CA ILE A 82 -13.16 8.87 1.12
C ILE A 82 -12.83 7.75 0.10
N GLU A 83 -13.81 7.22 -0.64
CA GLU A 83 -13.58 6.18 -1.67
C GLU A 83 -12.72 6.63 -2.86
N LYS A 84 -12.47 7.94 -3.03
CA LYS A 84 -11.73 8.48 -4.19
C LYS A 84 -10.19 8.47 -4.04
N ALA A 85 -9.66 7.95 -2.93
CA ALA A 85 -8.22 8.05 -2.60
C ALA A 85 -7.44 6.72 -2.66
N CYS A 86 -8.07 5.60 -3.05
CA CYS A 86 -7.41 4.30 -3.23
C CYS A 86 -7.38 3.88 -4.70
#